data_AF-E3RRU9-F1
#
_entry.id   AF-E3RRU9-F1
#
_cell.length_a   1.000
_cell.length_b   1.000
_cell.length_c   1.000
_cell.angle_alpha   90.00
_cell.angle_beta   90.00
_cell.angle_gamma   90.00
#
_symmetry.space_group_name_H-M   'P 1'
#
loop_
_entity.id
_entity.type
_entity.pdbx_description
1 polymer ?
#
loop_
_entity_poly.entity_id
_entity_poly.type
_entity_poly.pdbx_seq_one_letter_code
_entity_poly.pdbx_strand_id
1 'polypeptide(L)'
;MAWHSRTLALLTSVNRSVLKALISRNPSNVELREDERHHGDAAWLERKDQRDCPVVYVRNFVNRRTKVLPTPRQQQKALERVRKYCEPEQRYIAVAHAIDNSRRERTQQHHLQRGRRYYLADRGMPLPNRVAIAQRFCDRLEAKLAELPMEAQDQPAEKSLLYVGVAANFAARARQHENHNGKSCWLMRLFCDALAIGDGGNDFVFDDIPVAWVAHQDEYCAGELLITLITDADSGGGGGGGFCVSTAGLNPIQTEGMDVPWWIDMRADAAQFIIDHTDYLENVDYYLALGKHARETGPALHVLALEKQRVQLGEIEEMKRQLASNKADYLREAEADINHQRAILARLEPDLDEDELRDF
;
A
#
# COMPACT_ATOMS: atom_id res chain seq x y z
N MET A 1 5.63 15.15 -10.13
CA MET A 1 7.00 14.73 -10.48
C MET A 1 7.83 14.16 -9.33
N ALA A 2 7.47 14.31 -8.04
CA ALA A 2 8.32 13.80 -6.94
C ALA A 2 8.34 12.26 -6.79
N TRP A 3 7.22 11.57 -7.00
CA TRP A 3 7.08 10.15 -6.62
C TRP A 3 7.95 9.20 -7.48
N HIS A 4 7.99 9.38 -8.80
CA HIS A 4 8.83 8.57 -9.72
C HIS A 4 10.31 8.54 -9.29
N SER A 5 10.86 9.69 -8.92
CA SER A 5 12.27 9.80 -8.48
C SER A 5 12.53 9.03 -7.18
N ARG A 6 11.55 9.04 -6.25
CA ARG A 6 11.60 8.31 -4.97
C ARG A 6 11.47 6.80 -5.18
N THR A 7 10.53 6.38 -6.02
CA THR A 7 10.32 4.98 -6.40
C THR A 7 11.55 4.40 -7.09
N LEU A 8 12.16 5.14 -8.01
CA LEU A 8 13.43 4.76 -8.66
C LEU A 8 14.58 4.69 -7.64
N ALA A 9 14.71 5.68 -6.76
CA ALA A 9 15.73 5.63 -5.71
C ALA A 9 15.58 4.39 -4.80
N LEU A 10 14.34 4.03 -4.46
CA LEU A 10 14.02 2.83 -3.70
C LEU A 10 14.38 1.56 -4.45
N LEU A 11 13.90 1.39 -5.69
CA LEU A 11 14.20 0.23 -6.54
C LEU A 11 15.69 0.02 -6.75
N THR A 12 16.42 1.11 -6.97
CA THR A 12 17.87 1.07 -7.19
C THR A 12 18.69 0.86 -5.93
N SER A 13 18.04 0.88 -4.76
CA SER A 13 18.67 0.53 -3.49
C SER A 13 18.54 -0.97 -3.14
N VAL A 14 17.60 -1.67 -3.79
CA VAL A 14 17.39 -3.11 -3.65
C VAL A 14 18.44 -3.85 -4.46
N ASN A 15 19.04 -4.92 -3.89
CA ASN A 15 19.95 -5.76 -4.67
C ASN A 15 19.22 -6.38 -5.88
N ARG A 16 19.92 -6.43 -7.01
CA ARG A 16 19.39 -6.95 -8.27
C ARG A 16 18.76 -8.34 -8.15
N SER A 17 19.38 -9.26 -7.42
CA SER A 17 18.88 -10.62 -7.22
C SER A 17 17.61 -10.64 -6.36
N VAL A 18 17.53 -9.79 -5.32
CA VAL A 18 16.30 -9.60 -4.54
C VAL A 18 15.19 -9.08 -5.45
N LEU A 19 15.47 -8.03 -6.22
CA LEU A 19 14.49 -7.43 -7.12
C LEU A 19 13.99 -8.42 -8.18
N LYS A 20 14.88 -9.19 -8.81
CA LYS A 20 14.52 -10.27 -9.74
C LYS A 20 13.59 -11.29 -9.08
N ALA A 21 13.87 -11.69 -7.84
CA ALA A 21 13.06 -12.66 -7.14
C ALA A 21 11.71 -12.12 -6.67
N LEU A 22 11.62 -10.81 -6.38
CA LEU A 22 10.35 -10.14 -6.12
C LEU A 22 9.47 -10.09 -7.38
N ILE A 23 10.06 -9.78 -8.54
CA ILE A 23 9.36 -9.77 -9.82
C ILE A 23 8.91 -11.18 -10.22
N SER A 24 9.76 -12.20 -10.04
CA SER A 24 9.38 -13.60 -10.24
C SER A 24 8.43 -14.13 -9.17
N ARG A 25 8.14 -13.33 -8.13
CA ARG A 25 7.28 -13.65 -6.98
C ARG A 25 7.72 -14.89 -6.22
N ASN A 26 9.02 -15.14 -6.19
CA ASN A 26 9.59 -16.27 -5.45
C ASN A 26 10.90 -15.86 -4.75
N PRO A 27 10.80 -15.11 -3.65
CA PRO A 27 11.97 -14.67 -2.91
C PRO A 27 12.67 -15.79 -2.14
N SER A 28 12.11 -17.02 -2.12
CA SER A 28 12.77 -18.20 -1.53
C SER A 28 14.08 -18.57 -2.25
N ASN A 29 14.20 -18.21 -3.53
CA ASN A 29 15.37 -18.52 -4.35
C ASN A 29 16.54 -17.54 -4.12
N VAL A 30 16.37 -16.55 -3.23
CA VAL A 30 17.41 -15.57 -2.92
C VAL A 30 18.27 -16.08 -1.77
N GLU A 31 19.39 -16.71 -2.11
CA GLU A 31 20.44 -17.05 -1.15
C GLU A 31 21.38 -15.86 -0.94
N LEU A 32 20.87 -14.78 -0.35
CA LEU A 32 21.69 -13.62 0.03
C LEU A 32 21.69 -13.43 1.54
N ARG A 33 22.88 -13.17 2.08
CA ARG A 33 23.03 -12.64 3.44
C ARG A 33 22.37 -11.27 3.52
N GLU A 34 21.94 -10.88 4.70
CA GLU A 34 21.17 -9.64 4.90
C GLU A 34 21.92 -8.39 4.40
N ASP A 35 23.24 -8.35 4.58
CA ASP A 35 24.12 -7.29 4.08
C ASP A 35 24.28 -7.29 2.55
N GLU A 36 24.06 -8.43 1.89
CA GLU A 36 24.15 -8.58 0.44
C GLU A 36 22.83 -8.25 -0.27
N ARG A 37 21.71 -8.13 0.47
CA ARG A 37 20.37 -7.82 -0.09
C ARG A 37 20.23 -6.39 -0.59
N HIS A 38 21.31 -5.62 -0.52
CA HIS A 38 21.30 -4.19 -0.68
C HIS A 38 22.49 -3.71 -1.51
N HIS A 39 22.30 -2.64 -2.29
CA HIS A 39 23.41 -2.04 -3.03
C HIS A 39 24.30 -1.23 -2.08
N GLY A 40 25.63 -1.44 -2.15
CA GLY A 40 26.64 -0.87 -1.23
C GLY A 40 26.69 0.66 -1.11
N ASP A 41 26.06 1.39 -2.04
CA ASP A 41 26.02 2.85 -2.08
C ASP A 41 24.66 3.43 -1.64
N ALA A 42 23.77 2.62 -1.07
CA ALA A 42 22.46 3.10 -0.67
C ALA A 42 22.57 3.99 0.58
N ALA A 43 22.08 5.23 0.50
CA ALA A 43 22.13 6.24 1.57
C ALA A 43 21.55 5.76 2.92
N TRP A 44 20.76 4.70 2.91
CA TRP A 44 20.17 4.12 4.12
C TRP A 44 21.08 3.08 4.80
N LEU A 45 22.16 2.58 4.16
CA LEU A 45 23.13 1.66 4.79
C LEU A 45 23.79 2.29 6.02
N GLU A 46 23.93 3.62 6.03
CA GLU A 46 24.39 4.40 7.18
C GLU A 46 23.40 4.38 8.37
N ARG A 47 22.14 4.01 8.10
CA ARG A 47 21.04 4.00 9.07
C ARG A 47 20.55 2.60 9.41
N LYS A 48 21.01 1.55 8.74
CA LYS A 48 20.51 0.17 8.97
C LYS A 48 20.63 -0.30 10.42
N ASP A 49 21.65 0.17 11.12
CA ASP A 49 21.90 -0.16 12.53
C ASP A 49 21.11 0.75 13.50
N GLN A 50 20.42 1.77 12.98
CA GLN A 50 19.52 2.59 13.76
C GLN A 50 18.25 1.80 14.04
N ARG A 51 17.91 1.74 15.34
CA ARG A 51 16.77 0.96 15.86
C ARG A 51 15.44 1.29 15.17
N ASP A 52 15.30 2.50 14.64
CA ASP A 52 14.07 3.04 14.06
C ASP A 52 14.24 3.38 12.57
N CYS A 53 15.12 2.64 11.87
CA CYS A 53 15.20 2.74 10.42
C CYS A 53 13.97 2.05 9.80
N PRO A 54 13.15 2.77 9.03
CA PRO A 54 11.95 2.20 8.48
C PRO A 54 12.27 1.32 7.27
N VAL A 55 11.51 0.26 7.09
CA VAL A 55 11.77 -0.75 6.06
C VAL A 55 10.49 -1.21 5.38
N VAL A 56 10.55 -1.30 4.05
CA VAL A 56 9.64 -2.10 3.24
C VAL A 56 10.12 -3.55 3.30
N TYR A 57 9.26 -4.45 3.73
CA TYR A 57 9.56 -5.87 3.85
C TYR A 57 8.50 -6.70 3.15
N VAL A 58 8.91 -7.88 2.71
CA VAL A 58 8.06 -8.90 2.13
C VAL A 58 8.01 -10.07 3.08
N ARG A 59 6.83 -10.65 3.27
CA ARG A 59 6.65 -11.90 3.99
C ARG A 59 6.34 -13.00 2.99
N ASN A 60 7.20 -14.00 2.94
CA ASN A 60 7.18 -15.08 1.98
C ASN A 60 6.58 -16.34 2.59
N PHE A 61 5.52 -16.89 1.97
CA PHE A 61 4.84 -18.07 2.50
C PHE A 61 5.54 -19.37 2.08
N VAL A 62 6.27 -20.00 2.99
CA VAL A 62 7.13 -21.17 2.69
C VAL A 62 7.02 -22.24 3.78
N ASN A 63 7.41 -23.47 3.45
CA ASN A 63 7.70 -24.47 4.47
C ASN A 63 8.90 -24.01 5.31
N ARG A 64 8.78 -24.00 6.64
CA ARG A 64 9.83 -23.51 7.54
C ARG A 64 11.17 -24.21 7.34
N ARG A 65 11.14 -25.53 7.12
CA ARG A 65 12.35 -26.37 7.07
C ARG A 65 12.95 -26.41 5.68
N THR A 66 12.14 -26.67 4.67
CA THR A 66 12.62 -26.88 3.30
C THR A 66 12.66 -25.61 2.47
N LYS A 67 12.03 -24.52 2.93
CA LYS A 67 11.81 -23.28 2.18
C LYS A 67 11.03 -23.45 0.87
N VAL A 68 10.47 -24.64 0.65
CA VAL A 68 9.64 -24.99 -0.51
C VAL A 68 8.23 -24.40 -0.36
N LEU A 69 7.66 -23.94 -1.46
CA LEU A 69 6.30 -23.39 -1.54
C LEU A 69 5.24 -24.52 -1.51
N PRO A 70 4.03 -24.28 -0.97
CA PRO A 70 2.95 -25.26 -1.02
C PRO A 70 2.53 -25.53 -2.46
N THR A 71 2.19 -26.78 -2.78
CA THR A 71 1.71 -27.12 -4.13
C THR A 71 0.32 -26.51 -4.39
N PRO A 72 -0.06 -26.27 -5.66
CA PRO A 72 -1.42 -25.83 -6.00
C PRO A 72 -2.52 -26.68 -5.37
N ARG A 73 -2.37 -28.02 -5.34
CA ARG A 73 -3.35 -28.92 -4.72
C ARG A 73 -3.46 -28.70 -3.21
N GLN A 74 -2.33 -28.46 -2.53
CA GLN A 74 -2.31 -28.11 -1.11
C GLN A 74 -3.03 -26.79 -0.86
N GLN A 75 -2.78 -25.78 -1.70
CA GLN A 75 -3.45 -24.48 -1.63
C GLN A 75 -4.96 -24.61 -1.87
N GLN A 76 -5.42 -25.39 -2.86
CA GLN A 76 -6.85 -25.65 -3.11
C GLN A 76 -7.55 -26.27 -1.90
N LYS A 77 -6.93 -27.26 -1.23
CA LYS A 77 -7.48 -27.85 0.00
C LYS A 77 -7.57 -26.83 1.13
N ALA A 78 -6.58 -25.95 1.27
CA ALA A 78 -6.63 -24.86 2.25
C ALA A 78 -7.76 -23.88 1.92
N LEU A 79 -7.93 -23.51 0.65
CA LEU A 79 -9.03 -22.65 0.19
C LEU A 79 -10.41 -23.24 0.52
N GLU A 80 -10.63 -24.52 0.23
CA GLU A 80 -11.87 -25.21 0.56
C GLU A 80 -12.18 -25.12 2.07
N ARG A 81 -11.17 -25.33 2.92
CA ARG A 81 -11.31 -25.22 4.38
C ARG A 81 -11.57 -23.79 4.83
N VAL A 82 -10.92 -22.80 4.22
CA VAL A 82 -11.16 -21.37 4.50
C VAL A 82 -12.59 -20.97 4.10
N ARG A 83 -13.12 -21.47 2.98
CA ARG A 83 -14.53 -21.24 2.60
C ARG A 83 -15.47 -21.82 3.64
N LYS A 84 -15.31 -23.08 4.02
CA LYS A 84 -16.09 -23.72 5.11
C LYS A 84 -15.95 -22.96 6.44
N TYR A 85 -14.77 -22.39 6.70
CA TYR A 85 -14.51 -21.54 7.86
C TYR A 85 -15.24 -20.19 7.81
N CYS A 86 -15.59 -19.69 6.64
CA CYS A 86 -16.38 -18.47 6.50
C CYS A 86 -17.90 -18.74 6.62
N GLU A 87 -18.35 -19.94 6.31
CA GLU A 87 -19.77 -20.30 6.30
C GLU A 87 -20.34 -20.53 7.72
N PRO A 88 -21.43 -19.84 8.13
CA PRO A 88 -21.99 -19.89 9.49
C PRO A 88 -22.62 -21.23 9.87
N GLU A 89 -22.84 -22.12 8.90
CA GLU A 89 -23.58 -23.37 9.06
C GLU A 89 -22.96 -24.35 10.07
N GLN A 90 -23.83 -25.06 10.80
CA GLN A 90 -23.38 -25.99 11.85
C GLN A 90 -22.51 -27.14 11.33
N ARG A 91 -22.76 -27.61 10.09
CA ARG A 91 -21.99 -28.71 9.48
C ARG A 91 -20.49 -28.40 9.33
N TYR A 92 -20.10 -27.12 9.36
CA TYR A 92 -18.70 -26.70 9.23
C TYR A 92 -18.02 -26.38 10.57
N ILE A 93 -18.71 -26.55 11.71
CA ILE A 93 -18.13 -26.31 13.04
C ILE A 93 -16.88 -27.17 13.28
N ALA A 94 -16.88 -28.43 12.82
CA ALA A 94 -15.71 -29.30 12.98
C ALA A 94 -14.48 -28.76 12.24
N VAL A 95 -14.67 -28.23 11.02
CA VAL A 95 -13.60 -27.59 10.24
C VAL A 95 -13.12 -26.32 10.95
N ALA A 96 -14.04 -25.50 11.46
CA ALA A 96 -13.67 -24.29 12.18
C ALA A 96 -12.93 -24.57 13.49
N HIS A 97 -13.35 -25.63 14.20
CA HIS A 97 -12.67 -26.09 15.41
C HIS A 97 -11.26 -26.60 15.11
N ALA A 98 -11.08 -27.36 14.03
CA ALA A 98 -9.76 -27.82 13.62
C ALA A 98 -8.82 -26.67 13.23
N ILE A 99 -9.33 -25.63 12.55
CA ILE A 99 -8.54 -24.45 12.17
C ILE A 99 -8.13 -23.64 13.40
N ASP A 100 -9.10 -23.25 14.23
CA ASP A 100 -8.86 -22.40 15.40
C ASP A 100 -7.85 -23.04 16.38
N ASN A 101 -7.86 -24.38 16.47
CA ASN A 101 -7.06 -25.14 17.41
C ASN A 101 -5.86 -25.88 16.79
N SER A 102 -5.55 -25.65 15.52
CA SER A 102 -4.52 -26.40 14.76
C SER A 102 -3.11 -26.41 15.39
N ARG A 103 -2.76 -25.39 16.18
CA ARG A 103 -1.44 -25.26 16.83
C ARG A 103 -1.48 -25.18 18.35
N ARG A 104 -2.60 -24.76 18.92
CA ARG A 104 -2.87 -24.65 20.36
C ARG A 104 -4.37 -24.50 20.57
N GLU A 105 -4.89 -24.87 21.73
CA GLU A 105 -6.29 -24.63 22.07
C GLU A 105 -6.57 -23.11 22.17
N ARG A 106 -7.56 -22.62 21.42
CA ARG A 106 -7.99 -21.21 21.36
C ARG A 106 -9.50 -21.07 21.46
N THR A 107 -10.25 -21.98 20.83
CA THR A 107 -11.70 -21.85 20.67
C THR A 107 -12.40 -23.16 20.97
N GLN A 108 -13.36 -23.14 21.89
CA GLN A 108 -14.23 -24.27 22.18
C GLN A 108 -15.40 -24.35 21.20
N GLN A 109 -15.95 -25.55 21.01
CA GLN A 109 -17.06 -25.80 20.07
C GLN A 109 -18.28 -24.88 20.30
N HIS A 110 -18.63 -24.60 21.55
CA HIS A 110 -19.77 -23.74 21.88
C HIS A 110 -19.55 -22.26 21.50
N HIS A 111 -18.29 -21.79 21.41
CA HIS A 111 -17.98 -20.46 20.87
C HIS A 111 -18.29 -20.40 19.37
N LEU A 112 -17.93 -21.45 18.63
CA LEU A 112 -18.16 -21.56 17.18
C LEU A 112 -19.64 -21.63 16.85
N GLN A 113 -20.43 -22.37 17.64
CA GLN A 113 -21.90 -22.41 17.52
C GLN A 113 -22.56 -21.04 17.68
N ARG A 114 -21.92 -20.12 18.41
CA ARG A 114 -22.34 -18.72 18.59
C ARG A 114 -21.72 -17.77 17.56
N GLY A 115 -21.10 -18.30 16.50
CA GLY A 115 -20.44 -17.50 15.45
C GLY A 115 -19.10 -16.86 15.86
N ARG A 116 -18.54 -17.22 17.02
CA ARG A 116 -17.29 -16.64 17.53
C ARG A 116 -16.07 -17.41 17.02
N ARG A 117 -15.77 -17.21 15.73
CA ARG A 117 -14.59 -17.79 15.07
C ARG A 117 -13.37 -16.92 15.33
N TYR A 118 -12.25 -17.53 15.74
CA TYR A 118 -11.06 -16.79 16.19
C TYR A 118 -10.58 -15.72 15.18
N TYR A 119 -10.52 -16.06 13.89
CA TYR A 119 -10.03 -15.14 12.86
C TYR A 119 -11.08 -14.16 12.34
N LEU A 120 -12.38 -14.47 12.48
CA LEU A 120 -13.48 -13.64 11.96
C LEU A 120 -14.18 -12.85 13.06
N ALA A 121 -13.65 -12.84 14.28
CA ALA A 121 -14.19 -12.07 15.39
C ALA A 121 -13.11 -11.19 16.04
N ASP A 122 -13.53 -10.11 16.68
CA ASP A 122 -12.72 -9.36 17.63
C ASP A 122 -13.47 -9.19 18.95
N ARG A 123 -12.82 -9.52 20.07
CA ARG A 123 -13.42 -9.53 21.41
C ARG A 123 -14.77 -10.28 21.47
N GLY A 124 -14.90 -11.33 20.67
CA GLY A 124 -16.11 -12.16 20.57
C GLY A 124 -17.21 -11.62 19.67
N MET A 125 -17.00 -10.46 19.01
CA MET A 125 -17.92 -9.87 18.04
C MET A 125 -17.51 -10.24 16.62
N PRO A 126 -18.41 -10.81 15.79
CA PRO A 126 -18.12 -11.08 14.38
C PRO A 126 -17.71 -9.82 13.60
N LEU A 127 -16.82 -9.99 12.62
CA LEU A 127 -16.34 -8.96 11.72
C LEU A 127 -16.72 -9.33 10.27
N PRO A 128 -17.90 -8.92 9.77
CA PRO A 128 -18.38 -9.31 8.43
C PRO A 128 -17.41 -8.97 7.30
N ASN A 129 -16.69 -7.85 7.43
CA ASN A 129 -15.68 -7.45 6.44
C ASN A 129 -14.57 -8.50 6.27
N ARG A 130 -14.22 -9.25 7.32
CA ARG A 130 -13.21 -10.32 7.22
C ARG A 130 -13.72 -11.51 6.42
N VAL A 131 -15.02 -11.84 6.52
CA VAL A 131 -15.64 -12.88 5.70
C VAL A 131 -15.53 -12.51 4.22
N ALA A 132 -15.96 -11.30 3.86
CA ALA A 132 -15.92 -10.82 2.48
C ALA A 132 -14.50 -10.77 1.91
N ILE A 133 -13.51 -10.35 2.71
CA ILE A 133 -12.09 -10.35 2.31
C ILE A 133 -11.58 -11.78 2.09
N ALA A 134 -11.88 -12.71 3.01
CA ALA A 134 -11.45 -14.10 2.89
C ALA A 134 -12.07 -14.80 1.67
N GLN A 135 -13.36 -14.58 1.40
CA GLN A 135 -14.05 -15.11 0.22
C GLN A 135 -13.42 -14.59 -1.07
N ARG A 136 -13.21 -13.27 -1.18
CA ARG A 136 -12.54 -12.65 -2.34
C ARG A 136 -11.13 -13.18 -2.57
N PHE A 137 -10.36 -13.35 -1.49
CA PHE A 137 -9.05 -13.98 -1.54
C PHE A 137 -9.15 -15.41 -2.11
N CYS A 138 -10.12 -16.20 -1.63
CA CYS A 138 -10.33 -17.55 -2.13
C CYS A 138 -10.69 -17.58 -3.61
N ASP A 139 -11.64 -16.75 -4.05
CA ASP A 139 -12.08 -16.70 -5.45
C ASP A 139 -10.92 -16.38 -6.40
N ARG A 140 -10.08 -15.42 -6.03
CA ARG A 140 -8.94 -15.00 -6.85
C ARG A 140 -7.82 -16.03 -6.89
N LEU A 141 -7.47 -16.60 -5.73
CA LEU A 141 -6.42 -17.61 -5.69
C LEU A 141 -6.89 -18.88 -6.43
N GLU A 142 -8.14 -19.28 -6.25
CA GLU A 142 -8.73 -20.42 -6.96
C GLU A 142 -8.71 -20.23 -8.49
N ALA A 143 -9.09 -19.05 -8.99
CA ALA A 143 -8.99 -18.73 -10.40
C ALA A 143 -7.56 -18.88 -10.94
N LYS A 144 -6.56 -18.38 -10.21
CA LYS A 144 -5.14 -18.53 -10.59
C LYS A 144 -4.66 -19.98 -10.59
N LEU A 145 -5.09 -20.77 -9.60
CA LEU A 145 -4.71 -22.18 -9.52
C LEU A 145 -5.39 -23.02 -10.60
N ALA A 146 -6.57 -22.60 -11.09
CA ALA A 146 -7.28 -23.25 -12.18
C ALA A 146 -6.64 -23.03 -13.56
N GLU A 147 -5.88 -21.95 -13.73
CA GLU A 147 -5.11 -21.67 -14.96
C GLU A 147 -3.83 -22.51 -15.08
N LEU A 148 -3.39 -23.16 -14.00
CA LEU A 148 -2.17 -23.95 -14.00
C LEU A 148 -2.35 -25.30 -14.71
N PRO A 149 -1.37 -25.75 -15.50
CA PRO A 149 -1.40 -27.06 -16.15
C PRO A 149 -1.44 -28.19 -15.12
N MET A 150 -2.01 -29.34 -15.49
CA MET A 150 -2.24 -30.46 -14.57
C MET A 150 -0.92 -30.96 -13.95
N GLU A 151 0.16 -30.94 -14.72
CA GLU A 151 1.51 -31.37 -14.33
C GLU A 151 2.09 -30.50 -13.21
N ALA A 152 1.65 -29.25 -13.09
CA ALA A 152 2.10 -28.31 -12.05
C ALA A 152 1.33 -28.47 -10.73
N GLN A 153 0.19 -29.17 -10.71
CA GLN A 153 -0.70 -29.21 -9.54
C GLN A 153 -0.07 -29.86 -8.29
N ASP A 154 0.86 -30.80 -8.53
CA ASP A 154 1.55 -31.55 -7.49
C ASP A 154 3.02 -31.12 -7.31
N GLN A 155 3.47 -30.13 -8.08
CA GLN A 155 4.79 -29.52 -7.90
C GLN A 155 4.69 -28.34 -6.93
N PRO A 156 5.79 -27.98 -6.23
CA PRO A 156 5.85 -26.71 -5.51
C PRO A 156 5.43 -25.57 -6.42
N ALA A 157 4.58 -24.67 -5.92
CA ALA A 157 4.17 -23.52 -6.71
C ALA A 157 5.41 -22.72 -7.15
N GLU A 158 5.41 -22.24 -8.38
CA GLU A 158 6.51 -21.40 -8.89
C GLU A 158 6.49 -20.01 -8.24
N LYS A 159 5.28 -19.50 -7.97
CA LYS A 159 5.02 -18.19 -7.39
C LYS A 159 4.49 -18.33 -5.95
N SER A 160 5.06 -17.57 -5.04
CA SER A 160 4.69 -17.55 -3.63
C SER A 160 3.47 -16.65 -3.37
N LEU A 161 2.78 -16.92 -2.27
CA LEU A 161 1.77 -16.02 -1.71
C LEU A 161 2.47 -15.02 -0.80
N LEU A 162 2.53 -13.76 -1.23
CA LEU A 162 3.32 -12.73 -0.57
C LEU A 162 2.42 -11.77 0.23
N TYR A 163 3.00 -11.18 1.27
CA TYR A 163 2.51 -9.98 1.94
C TYR A 163 3.60 -8.92 1.89
N VAL A 164 3.24 -7.69 1.60
CA VAL A 164 4.14 -6.54 1.66
C VAL A 164 3.67 -5.66 2.81
N GLY A 165 4.63 -5.18 3.59
CA GLY A 165 4.35 -4.19 4.62
C GLY A 165 5.51 -3.25 4.83
N VAL A 166 5.24 -2.19 5.59
CA VAL A 166 6.28 -1.28 6.08
C VAL A 166 6.31 -1.28 7.60
N ALA A 167 7.50 -1.14 8.17
CA ALA A 167 7.70 -1.04 9.61
C ALA A 167 8.69 0.07 9.92
N ALA A 168 8.37 0.96 10.87
CA ALA A 168 9.34 1.91 11.42
C ALA A 168 10.44 1.21 12.24
N ASN A 169 10.11 0.07 12.84
CA ASN A 169 11.04 -0.79 13.57
C ASN A 169 10.83 -2.24 13.13
N PHE A 170 11.67 -2.71 12.21
CA PHE A 170 11.53 -4.03 11.62
C PHE A 170 11.60 -5.16 12.65
N ALA A 171 12.59 -5.11 13.53
CA ALA A 171 12.78 -6.15 14.55
C ALA A 171 11.60 -6.25 15.52
N ALA A 172 11.01 -5.10 15.92
CA ALA A 172 9.80 -5.10 16.73
C ALA A 172 8.60 -5.65 15.95
N ARG A 173 8.50 -5.33 14.66
CA ARG A 173 7.43 -5.82 13.79
C ARG A 173 7.54 -7.33 13.53
N ALA A 174 8.73 -7.85 13.28
CA ALA A 174 9.00 -9.27 13.12
C ALA A 174 8.59 -10.04 14.39
N ARG A 175 8.99 -9.58 15.58
CA ARG A 175 8.52 -10.16 16.86
C ARG A 175 7.01 -10.10 17.02
N GLN A 176 6.37 -9.00 16.61
CA GLN A 176 4.91 -8.88 16.64
C GLN A 176 4.23 -9.94 15.76
N HIS A 177 4.79 -10.19 14.57
CA HIS A 177 4.32 -11.21 13.64
C HIS A 177 4.55 -12.63 14.15
N GLU A 178 5.67 -12.87 14.84
CA GLU A 178 5.99 -14.16 15.47
C GLU A 178 5.07 -14.50 16.63
N ASN A 179 4.70 -13.50 17.44
CA ASN A 179 3.94 -13.69 18.68
C ASN A 179 2.48 -14.17 18.50
N HIS A 180 2.06 -14.55 17.29
CA HIS A 180 0.76 -15.16 16.92
C HIS A 180 -0.51 -14.49 17.43
N ASN A 181 -0.40 -13.31 18.04
CA ASN A 181 -1.49 -12.52 18.60
C ASN A 181 -1.96 -11.43 17.61
N GLY A 182 -1.39 -11.44 16.39
CA GLY A 182 -1.56 -10.39 15.40
C GLY A 182 -2.94 -10.39 14.75
N LYS A 183 -3.85 -9.56 15.26
CA LYS A 183 -5.08 -9.14 14.57
C LYS A 183 -4.81 -8.57 13.17
N SER A 184 -3.61 -8.04 12.94
CA SER A 184 -3.19 -7.41 11.68
C SER A 184 -2.78 -8.40 10.58
N CYS A 185 -2.58 -9.69 10.87
CA CYS A 185 -2.21 -10.72 9.90
C CYS A 185 -3.17 -11.93 9.95
N TRP A 186 -4.44 -11.66 10.24
CA TRP A 186 -5.44 -12.71 10.47
C TRP A 186 -5.66 -13.61 9.25
N LEU A 187 -5.68 -13.06 8.03
CA LEU A 187 -5.92 -13.83 6.80
C LEU A 187 -4.76 -14.78 6.48
N MET A 188 -3.54 -14.25 6.54
CA MET A 188 -2.29 -15.02 6.45
C MET A 188 -2.30 -16.23 7.38
N ARG A 189 -2.69 -15.98 8.63
CA ARG A 189 -2.67 -17.02 9.66
C ARG A 189 -3.82 -18.01 9.55
N LEU A 190 -5.01 -17.54 9.18
CA LEU A 190 -6.14 -18.39 8.83
C LEU A 190 -5.74 -19.38 7.72
N PHE A 191 -5.09 -18.90 6.66
CA PHE A 191 -4.64 -19.75 5.57
C PHE A 191 -3.57 -20.77 6.01
N CYS A 192 -2.57 -20.34 6.81
CA CYS A 192 -1.58 -21.25 7.40
C CYS A 192 -2.22 -22.39 8.19
N ASP A 193 -3.16 -22.04 9.07
CA ASP A 193 -3.79 -23.00 9.98
C ASP A 193 -4.76 -23.91 9.22
N ALA A 194 -5.41 -23.42 8.16
CA ALA A 194 -6.20 -24.25 7.24
C ALA A 194 -5.34 -25.25 6.47
N LEU A 195 -4.12 -24.87 6.09
CA LEU A 195 -3.19 -25.76 5.41
C LEU A 195 -2.67 -26.86 6.35
N ALA A 196 -2.37 -26.52 7.61
CA ALA A 196 -1.82 -27.45 8.61
C ALA A 196 -2.69 -28.69 8.90
N ILE A 197 -4.00 -28.61 8.71
CA ILE A 197 -4.96 -29.71 9.01
C ILE A 197 -4.80 -30.92 8.09
N GLY A 198 -4.31 -30.72 6.85
CA GLY A 198 -4.41 -31.74 5.79
C GLY A 198 -3.15 -32.51 5.46
N ASP A 199 -1.98 -31.95 5.78
CA ASP A 199 -0.74 -32.34 5.11
C ASP A 199 0.29 -32.90 6.10
N GLY A 200 -0.15 -33.73 7.04
CA GLY A 200 0.74 -34.42 7.97
C GLY A 200 1.54 -33.49 8.90
N GLY A 201 1.06 -32.28 9.16
CA GLY A 201 1.73 -31.32 10.02
C GLY A 201 2.87 -30.53 9.36
N ASN A 202 2.84 -30.37 8.03
CA ASN A 202 3.78 -29.48 7.34
C ASN A 202 3.76 -28.06 7.94
N ASP A 203 4.92 -27.63 8.46
CA ASP A 203 5.07 -26.36 9.19
C ASP A 203 5.31 -25.20 8.21
N PHE A 204 4.24 -24.79 7.52
CA PHE A 204 4.27 -23.58 6.69
C PHE A 204 4.21 -22.33 7.56
N VAL A 205 5.06 -21.37 7.20
CA VAL A 205 5.27 -20.10 7.90
C VAL A 205 5.46 -18.96 6.91
N PHE A 206 5.47 -17.75 7.46
CA PHE A 206 5.87 -16.57 6.72
C PHE A 206 7.28 -16.19 7.15
N ASP A 207 8.18 -16.14 6.18
CA ASP A 207 9.56 -15.71 6.35
C ASP A 207 9.67 -14.22 5.99
N ASP A 208 10.18 -13.41 6.91
CA ASP A 208 10.19 -11.95 6.77
C ASP A 208 11.51 -11.51 6.12
N ILE A 209 11.43 -10.79 5.01
CA ILE A 209 12.55 -10.39 4.17
C ILE A 209 12.55 -8.85 4.07
N PRO A 210 13.51 -8.15 4.70
CA PRO A 210 13.77 -6.75 4.40
C PRO A 210 14.09 -6.58 2.92
N VAL A 211 13.38 -5.67 2.24
CA VAL A 211 13.56 -5.41 0.81
C VAL A 211 14.29 -4.09 0.61
N ALA A 212 13.74 -3.01 1.15
CA ALA A 212 14.26 -1.68 0.98
C ALA A 212 14.09 -0.89 2.27
N TRP A 213 15.15 -0.24 2.73
CA TRP A 213 15.03 0.74 3.79
C TRP A 213 14.73 2.11 3.19
N VAL A 214 13.92 2.88 3.90
CA VAL A 214 13.41 4.16 3.41
C VAL A 214 14.07 5.31 4.15
N ALA A 215 14.43 6.36 3.42
CA ALA A 215 15.10 7.54 3.97
C ALA A 215 14.08 8.60 4.44
N HIS A 216 12.91 8.64 3.81
CA HIS A 216 11.86 9.64 4.04
C HIS A 216 10.47 9.01 4.16
N GLN A 217 9.54 9.69 4.84
CA GLN A 217 8.19 9.17 5.12
C GLN A 217 7.35 8.94 3.86
N ASP A 218 7.49 9.80 2.85
CA ASP A 218 6.81 9.67 1.55
C ASP A 218 7.25 8.41 0.78
N GLU A 219 8.48 7.92 1.00
CA GLU A 219 8.99 6.67 0.43
C GLU A 219 8.29 5.43 1.02
N TYR A 220 7.61 5.54 2.17
CA TYR A 220 6.92 4.41 2.80
C TYR A 220 5.73 3.98 1.94
N CYS A 221 4.86 4.93 1.61
CA CYS A 221 3.65 4.66 0.85
C CYS A 221 3.99 4.26 -0.58
N ALA A 222 4.91 4.99 -1.21
CA ALA A 222 5.38 4.68 -2.55
C ALA A 222 6.05 3.31 -2.61
N GLY A 223 6.92 3.00 -1.64
CA GLY A 223 7.62 1.72 -1.55
C GLY A 223 6.68 0.55 -1.29
N GLU A 224 5.77 0.66 -0.31
CA GLU A 224 4.79 -0.39 -0.03
C GLU A 224 3.91 -0.66 -1.26
N LEU A 225 3.40 0.40 -1.88
CA LEU A 225 2.54 0.31 -3.06
C LEU A 225 3.28 -0.35 -4.23
N LEU A 226 4.45 0.17 -4.59
CA LEU A 226 5.25 -0.36 -5.69
C LEU A 226 5.58 -1.83 -5.49
N ILE A 227 6.13 -2.19 -4.33
CA ILE A 227 6.52 -3.58 -4.06
C ILE A 227 5.29 -4.48 -4.02
N THR A 228 4.15 -4.01 -3.51
CA THR A 228 2.87 -4.75 -3.56
C THR A 228 2.43 -5.03 -4.99
N LEU A 229 2.55 -4.04 -5.89
CA LEU A 229 2.16 -4.20 -7.29
C LEU A 229 3.11 -5.14 -8.04
N ILE A 230 4.43 -4.98 -7.88
CA ILE A 230 5.44 -5.85 -8.52
C ILE A 230 5.27 -7.31 -8.08
N THR A 231 5.06 -7.52 -6.78
CA THR A 231 4.94 -8.87 -6.19
C THR A 231 3.54 -9.46 -6.33
N ASP A 232 2.55 -8.66 -6.74
CA ASP A 232 1.14 -9.03 -6.77
C ASP A 232 0.62 -9.53 -5.41
N ALA A 233 1.05 -8.84 -4.34
CA ALA A 233 0.69 -9.20 -2.97
C ALA A 233 -0.71 -8.74 -2.55
N ASP A 234 -1.43 -8.00 -3.41
CA ASP A 234 -2.77 -7.45 -3.12
C ASP A 234 -3.86 -8.53 -3.14
N SER A 235 -4.65 -8.61 -2.06
CA SER A 235 -5.79 -9.53 -1.96
C SER A 235 -7.06 -8.99 -2.66
N GLY A 236 -7.16 -7.67 -2.90
CA GLY A 236 -8.45 -7.01 -3.15
C GLY A 236 -8.58 -6.11 -4.38
N GLY A 237 -7.51 -5.47 -4.88
CA GLY A 237 -7.64 -4.28 -5.73
C GLY A 237 -6.93 -4.21 -7.09
N GLY A 238 -5.94 -5.08 -7.42
CA GLY A 238 -5.22 -4.86 -8.70
C GLY A 238 -4.42 -6.00 -9.35
N GLY A 239 -4.44 -7.23 -8.84
CA GLY A 239 -3.73 -8.34 -9.50
C GLY A 239 -3.90 -9.73 -8.84
N GLY A 240 -4.22 -9.78 -7.55
CA GLY A 240 -4.82 -10.95 -6.88
C GLY A 240 -3.85 -11.98 -6.32
N GLY A 241 -4.30 -12.71 -5.30
CA GLY A 241 -3.64 -13.92 -4.77
C GLY A 241 -2.73 -13.71 -3.56
N GLY A 242 -2.29 -12.49 -3.26
CA GLY A 242 -1.50 -12.21 -2.06
C GLY A 242 -2.31 -11.95 -0.80
N PHE A 243 -1.61 -11.55 0.27
CA PHE A 243 -2.17 -11.39 1.62
C PHE A 243 -2.34 -9.94 2.08
N CYS A 244 -2.05 -8.94 1.26
CA CYS A 244 -2.32 -7.54 1.59
C CYS A 244 -3.84 -7.28 1.57
N VAL A 245 -4.46 -7.27 2.75
CA VAL A 245 -5.91 -7.07 2.94
C VAL A 245 -6.34 -5.61 2.87
N SER A 246 -5.42 -4.70 3.20
CA SER A 246 -5.61 -3.27 3.03
C SER A 246 -4.95 -2.85 1.72
N THR A 247 -5.52 -1.82 1.12
CA THR A 247 -4.90 -1.11 0.02
C THR A 247 -3.50 -0.61 0.43
N ALA A 248 -2.49 -0.99 -0.35
CA ALA A 248 -1.11 -0.60 -0.07
C ALA A 248 -0.93 0.93 -0.13
N GLY A 249 -0.12 1.47 0.79
CA GLY A 249 0.11 2.91 0.94
C GLY A 249 -1.04 3.68 1.60
N LEU A 250 -2.11 3.01 2.06
CA LEU A 250 -3.24 3.64 2.77
C LEU A 250 -3.36 3.23 4.25
N ASN A 251 -2.29 2.75 4.88
CA ASN A 251 -2.36 2.42 6.30
C ASN A 251 -2.52 3.72 7.12
N PRO A 252 -3.46 3.81 8.08
CA PRO A 252 -3.74 5.05 8.83
C PRO A 252 -2.52 5.71 9.50
N ILE A 253 -1.52 4.91 9.88
CA ILE A 253 -0.25 5.42 10.45
C ILE A 253 0.60 6.16 9.39
N GLN A 254 0.41 5.83 8.12
CA GLN A 254 1.18 6.32 6.98
C GLN A 254 0.48 7.46 6.22
N THR A 255 -0.84 7.58 6.33
CA THR A 255 -1.64 8.58 5.58
C THR A 255 -1.93 9.86 6.35
N GLU A 256 -1.38 10.04 7.55
CA GLU A 256 -1.54 11.28 8.30
C GLU A 256 -0.90 12.43 7.50
N GLY A 257 -1.74 13.24 6.83
CA GLY A 257 -1.33 14.32 5.94
C GLY A 257 -1.27 14.00 4.44
N MET A 258 -1.65 12.79 3.99
CA MET A 258 -1.74 12.46 2.55
C MET A 258 -3.15 12.65 2.01
N ASP A 259 -3.27 13.32 0.86
CA ASP A 259 -4.54 13.52 0.17
C ASP A 259 -4.94 12.29 -0.67
N VAL A 260 -6.22 11.91 -0.65
CA VAL A 260 -6.73 10.68 -1.31
C VAL A 260 -6.56 10.72 -2.84
N PRO A 261 -6.87 11.82 -3.56
CA PRO A 261 -6.57 11.98 -4.97
C PRO A 261 -5.10 11.73 -5.32
N TRP A 262 -4.15 12.26 -4.53
CA TRP A 262 -2.72 12.04 -4.75
C TRP A 262 -2.36 10.55 -4.72
N TRP A 263 -2.95 9.78 -3.80
CA TRP A 263 -2.73 8.34 -3.71
C TRP A 263 -3.33 7.58 -4.91
N ILE A 264 -4.51 7.99 -5.40
CA ILE A 264 -5.14 7.39 -6.59
C ILE A 264 -4.24 7.58 -7.81
N ASP A 265 -3.76 8.81 -8.02
CA ASP A 265 -2.87 9.15 -9.13
C ASP A 265 -1.57 8.36 -9.03
N MET A 266 -0.96 8.28 -7.84
CA MET A 266 0.25 7.49 -7.63
C MET A 266 0.03 6.00 -7.93
N ARG A 267 -1.14 5.43 -7.59
CA ARG A 267 -1.46 4.03 -7.93
C ARG A 267 -1.65 3.83 -9.42
N ALA A 268 -2.35 4.72 -10.09
CA ALA A 268 -2.53 4.66 -11.54
C ALA A 268 -1.17 4.75 -12.24
N ASP A 269 -0.34 5.72 -11.86
CA ASP A 269 0.98 5.89 -12.45
C ASP A 269 1.91 4.71 -12.12
N ALA A 270 1.88 4.15 -10.91
CA ALA A 270 2.71 2.99 -10.55
C ALA A 270 2.29 1.73 -11.31
N ALA A 271 0.98 1.53 -11.53
CA ALA A 271 0.48 0.45 -12.36
C ALA A 271 0.90 0.64 -13.82
N GLN A 272 0.78 1.86 -14.36
CA GLN A 272 1.22 2.19 -15.71
C GLN A 272 2.73 2.04 -15.86
N PHE A 273 3.53 2.46 -14.86
CA PHE A 273 4.98 2.27 -14.84
C PHE A 273 5.34 0.78 -14.93
N ILE A 274 4.64 -0.10 -14.23
CA ILE A 274 4.89 -1.54 -14.33
C ILE A 274 4.55 -2.07 -15.74
N ILE A 275 3.48 -1.55 -16.37
CA ILE A 275 3.09 -1.92 -17.74
C ILE A 275 4.12 -1.42 -18.76
N ASP A 276 4.42 -0.12 -18.74
CA ASP A 276 5.35 0.54 -19.68
C ASP A 276 6.76 -0.06 -19.61
N HIS A 277 7.10 -0.57 -18.44
CA HIS A 277 8.38 -1.17 -18.18
C HIS A 277 8.21 -2.66 -17.86
N THR A 278 7.23 -3.37 -18.45
CA THR A 278 7.03 -4.82 -18.18
C THR A 278 8.29 -5.63 -18.46
N ASP A 279 9.13 -5.20 -19.41
CA ASP A 279 10.48 -5.72 -19.66
C ASP A 279 11.51 -5.24 -18.62
N TYR A 280 11.05 -4.88 -17.41
CA TYR A 280 11.89 -4.36 -16.32
C TYR A 280 13.03 -5.31 -16.01
N LEU A 281 12.78 -6.63 -16.08
CA LEU A 281 13.79 -7.66 -15.87
C LEU A 281 14.92 -7.60 -16.90
N GLU A 282 14.58 -7.31 -18.16
CA GLU A 282 15.53 -7.19 -19.27
C GLU A 282 16.29 -5.86 -19.20
N ASN A 283 15.65 -4.83 -18.63
CA ASN A 283 16.17 -3.46 -18.57
C ASN A 283 16.58 -3.02 -17.16
N VAL A 284 16.75 -3.95 -16.22
CA VAL A 284 17.04 -3.63 -14.82
C VAL A 284 18.32 -2.78 -14.71
N ASP A 285 19.32 -3.04 -15.55
CA ASP A 285 20.58 -2.27 -15.56
C ASP A 285 20.37 -0.82 -16.04
N TYR A 286 19.45 -0.60 -16.98
CA TYR A 286 19.04 0.74 -17.41
C TYR A 286 18.37 1.51 -16.27
N TYR A 287 17.43 0.90 -15.53
CA TYR A 287 16.78 1.56 -14.39
C TYR A 287 17.73 1.79 -13.22
N LEU A 288 18.66 0.85 -12.97
CA LEU A 288 19.74 1.03 -11.98
C LEU A 288 20.61 2.24 -12.34
N ALA A 289 21.02 2.37 -13.61
CA ALA A 289 21.78 3.51 -14.10
C ALA A 289 21.00 4.82 -14.02
N LEU A 290 19.71 4.80 -14.40
CA LEU A 290 18.82 5.95 -14.32
C LEU A 290 18.62 6.43 -12.87
N GLY A 291 18.43 5.51 -11.93
CA GLY A 291 18.29 5.87 -10.51
C GLY A 291 19.60 6.36 -9.89
N LYS A 292 20.76 5.83 -10.31
CA LYS A 292 22.07 6.39 -9.93
C LYS A 292 22.22 7.82 -10.46
N HIS A 293 21.92 8.05 -11.73
CA HIS A 293 21.93 9.37 -12.34
C HIS A 293 20.94 10.32 -11.65
N ALA A 294 19.74 9.87 -11.31
CA ALA A 294 18.74 10.65 -10.58
C ALA A 294 19.17 10.98 -9.14
N ARG A 295 19.98 10.16 -8.47
CA ARG A 295 20.59 10.51 -7.18
C ARG A 295 21.67 11.59 -7.33
N GLU A 296 22.49 11.47 -8.37
CA GLU A 296 23.59 12.40 -8.64
C GLU A 296 23.08 13.77 -9.14
N THR A 297 22.00 13.78 -9.92
CA THR A 297 21.40 14.99 -10.52
C THR A 297 20.14 15.48 -9.80
N GLY A 298 19.52 14.66 -8.96
CA GLY A 298 18.30 14.94 -8.22
C GLY A 298 18.35 16.23 -7.38
N PRO A 299 19.46 16.57 -6.71
CA PRO A 299 19.59 17.86 -6.05
C PRO A 299 19.42 19.05 -7.01
N ALA A 300 19.96 18.96 -8.22
CA ALA A 300 19.84 20.01 -9.23
C ALA A 300 18.43 20.09 -9.84
N LEU A 301 17.77 18.96 -10.07
CA LEU A 301 16.38 18.90 -10.53
C LEU A 301 15.40 19.38 -9.45
N HIS A 302 15.68 19.11 -8.17
CA HIS A 302 14.88 19.63 -7.06
C HIS A 302 15.03 21.15 -6.92
N VAL A 303 16.24 21.68 -7.08
CA VAL A 303 16.49 23.13 -7.13
C VAL A 303 15.73 23.79 -8.29
N LEU A 304 15.79 23.21 -9.49
CA LEU A 304 15.02 23.70 -10.66
C LEU A 304 13.51 23.64 -10.44
N ALA A 305 13.01 22.59 -9.78
CA ALA A 305 11.59 22.48 -9.44
C ALA A 305 11.16 23.53 -8.42
N LEU A 306 11.99 23.79 -7.40
CA LEU A 306 11.77 24.85 -6.41
C LEU A 306 11.82 26.25 -7.06
N GLU A 307 12.74 26.48 -7.99
CA GLU A 307 12.80 27.73 -8.76
C GLU A 307 11.55 27.94 -9.61
N LYS A 308 11.09 26.90 -10.31
CA LYS A 308 9.83 26.95 -11.08
C LYS A 308 8.63 27.26 -10.19
N GLN A 309 8.56 26.64 -9.00
CA GLN A 309 7.49 26.90 -8.04
C GLN A 309 7.56 28.32 -7.46
N ARG A 310 8.77 28.87 -7.26
CA ARG A 310 8.97 30.26 -6.84
C ARG A 310 8.52 31.25 -7.91
N VAL A 311 8.77 30.97 -9.19
CA VAL A 311 8.28 31.79 -10.31
C VAL A 311 6.75 31.79 -10.34
N GLN A 312 6.13 30.61 -10.25
CA GLN A 312 4.66 30.49 -10.25
C GLN A 312 4.01 31.22 -9.06
N LEU A 313 4.61 31.17 -7.88
CA LEU A 313 4.13 31.95 -6.72
C LEU A 313 4.21 33.46 -6.99
N GLY A 314 5.28 33.94 -7.63
CA GLY A 314 5.41 35.34 -8.03
C GLY A 314 4.32 35.78 -9.01
N GLU A 315 3.99 34.94 -10.00
CA GLU A 315 2.90 35.21 -10.96
C GLU A 315 1.54 35.28 -10.25
N ILE A 316 1.28 34.40 -9.28
CA ILE A 316 0.04 34.41 -8.48
C ILE A 316 -0.06 35.69 -7.63
N GLU A 317 1.04 36.11 -7.01
CA GLU A 317 1.06 37.35 -6.23
C GLU A 317 0.80 38.57 -7.11
N GLU A 318 1.36 38.59 -8.32
CA GLU A 318 1.13 39.68 -9.27
C GLU A 318 -0.32 39.71 -9.77
N MET A 319 -0.91 38.56 -10.09
CA MET A 319 -2.35 38.48 -10.41
C MET A 319 -3.22 38.98 -9.26
N LYS A 320 -2.87 38.68 -8.00
CA LYS A 320 -3.59 39.19 -6.83
C LYS A 320 -3.50 40.72 -6.72
N ARG A 321 -2.32 41.30 -6.99
CA ARG A 321 -2.15 42.77 -7.01
C ARG A 321 -2.98 43.40 -8.12
N GLN A 322 -2.95 42.83 -9.33
CA GLN A 322 -3.75 43.32 -10.45
C GLN A 322 -5.25 43.25 -10.14
N LEU A 323 -5.72 42.16 -9.54
CA LEU A 323 -7.12 42.02 -9.14
C LEU A 323 -7.51 43.05 -8.07
N ALA A 324 -6.63 43.31 -7.10
CA ALA A 324 -6.86 44.34 -6.09
C ALA A 324 -6.91 45.75 -6.71
N SER A 325 -6.04 46.05 -7.68
CA SER A 325 -6.08 47.30 -8.45
C SER A 325 -7.38 47.44 -9.22
N ASN A 326 -7.75 46.44 -10.02
CA ASN A 326 -8.98 46.44 -10.80
C ASN A 326 -10.23 46.60 -9.92
N LYS A 327 -10.23 45.98 -8.73
CA LYS A 327 -11.31 46.15 -7.75
C LYS A 327 -11.38 47.59 -7.22
N ALA A 328 -10.23 48.22 -6.96
CA ALA A 328 -10.18 49.62 -6.54
C ALA A 328 -10.66 50.57 -7.65
N ASP A 329 -10.32 50.28 -8.91
CA ASP A 329 -10.80 51.04 -10.07
C ASP A 329 -12.32 50.94 -10.22
N TYR A 330 -12.86 49.73 -10.17
CA TYR A 330 -14.30 49.49 -10.23
C TYR A 330 -15.07 50.20 -9.11
N LEU A 331 -14.54 50.19 -7.88
CA LEU A 331 -15.17 50.90 -6.76
C LEU A 331 -15.18 52.43 -6.97
N ARG A 332 -14.11 52.98 -7.56
CA ARG A 332 -14.05 54.41 -7.90
C ARG A 332 -15.05 54.80 -8.98
N GLU A 333 -15.21 53.97 -10.01
CA GLU A 333 -16.23 54.18 -11.05
C GLU A 333 -17.65 54.11 -10.48
N ALA A 334 -17.94 53.10 -9.65
CA ALA A 334 -19.24 52.97 -8.99
C ALA A 334 -19.55 54.17 -8.08
N GLU A 335 -18.56 54.68 -7.33
CA GLU A 335 -18.73 55.87 -6.50
C GLU A 335 -18.98 57.14 -7.34
N ALA A 336 -18.32 57.28 -8.49
CA ALA A 336 -18.58 58.37 -9.42
C ALA A 336 -20.00 58.31 -9.99
N ASP A 337 -20.49 57.13 -10.35
CA ASP A 337 -21.86 56.91 -10.83
C ASP A 337 -22.91 57.22 -9.76
N ILE A 338 -22.70 56.76 -8.52
CA ILE A 338 -23.57 57.07 -7.38
C ILE A 338 -23.63 58.59 -7.17
N ASN A 339 -22.48 59.27 -7.18
CA ASN A 339 -22.44 60.73 -7.02
C ASN A 339 -23.13 61.45 -8.19
N HIS A 340 -23.02 60.94 -9.42
CA HIS A 340 -23.73 61.46 -10.58
C HIS A 340 -25.24 61.31 -10.43
N GLN A 341 -25.72 60.14 -9.99
CA GLN A 341 -27.14 59.88 -9.75
C GLN A 341 -27.70 60.76 -8.63
N ARG A 342 -26.96 60.93 -7.52
CA ARG A 342 -27.32 61.88 -6.45
C ARG A 342 -27.44 63.31 -6.96
N ALA A 343 -26.51 63.75 -7.81
CA ALA A 343 -26.56 65.08 -8.42
C ALA A 343 -27.77 65.26 -9.37
N ILE A 344 -28.23 64.19 -10.02
CA ILE A 344 -29.47 64.21 -10.82
C ILE A 344 -30.69 64.29 -9.89
N LEU A 345 -30.76 63.44 -8.86
CA LEU A 345 -31.88 63.41 -7.90
C LEU A 345 -32.06 64.76 -7.20
N ALA A 346 -30.98 65.36 -6.70
CA ALA A 346 -31.02 66.68 -6.05
C ALA A 346 -31.53 67.81 -6.97
N ARG A 347 -31.44 67.65 -8.30
CA ARG A 347 -32.01 68.60 -9.27
C ARG A 347 -33.50 68.37 -9.53
N LEU A 348 -33.93 67.11 -9.46
CA LEU A 348 -35.32 66.73 -9.69
C LEU A 348 -36.18 66.96 -8.43
N GLU A 349 -35.60 66.79 -7.24
CA GLU A 349 -36.27 66.87 -5.95
C GLU A 349 -35.47 67.79 -4.99
N PRO A 350 -35.56 69.12 -5.16
CA PRO A 350 -34.73 70.08 -4.44
C PRO A 350 -35.05 70.20 -2.93
N ASP A 351 -36.16 69.60 -2.49
CA ASP A 351 -36.62 69.64 -1.10
C ASP A 351 -36.09 68.47 -0.25
N LEU A 352 -35.40 67.49 -0.85
CA LEU A 352 -34.74 66.40 -0.11
C LEU A 352 -33.46 66.91 0.59
N ASP A 353 -33.27 66.50 1.84
CA ASP A 353 -32.05 66.84 2.58
C ASP A 353 -30.87 65.87 2.28
N GLU A 354 -29.67 66.20 2.76
CA GLU A 354 -28.45 65.46 2.45
C GLU A 354 -28.43 64.04 3.05
N ASP A 355 -29.17 63.81 4.15
CA ASP A 355 -29.29 62.51 4.78
C ASP A 355 -30.28 61.64 4.00
N GLU A 356 -31.39 62.22 3.52
CA GLU A 356 -32.35 61.55 2.64
C GLU A 356 -31.72 61.16 1.28
N LEU A 357 -30.85 62.00 0.72
CA LEU A 357 -30.09 61.70 -0.51
C LEU A 357 -28.99 60.63 -0.31
N ARG A 358 -28.59 60.32 0.92
CA ARG A 358 -27.60 59.28 1.23
C ARG A 358 -28.21 57.90 1.39
N ASP A 359 -29.47 57.83 1.83
CA ASP A 359 -30.22 56.59 2.04
C ASP A 359 -30.75 55.98 0.73
N PHE A 360 -30.84 56.77 -0.35
CA PHE A 360 -30.98 56.32 -1.74
C PHE A 360 -29.62 55.99 -2.38
#